data_AF-A0A932M3Q6-F1
#
_entry.id   AF-A0A932M3Q6-F1
#
_cell.length_a   1.000
_cell.length_b   1.000
_cell.length_c   1.000
_cell.angle_alpha   90.00
_cell.angle_beta   90.00
_cell.angle_gamma   90.00
#
_symmetry.space_group_name_H-M   'P 1'
#
loop_
_entity.id
_entity.type
_entity.pdbx_description
1 polymer ?
#
loop_
_entity_poly.entity_id
_entity_poly.type
_entity_poly.pdbx_seq_one_letter_code
_entity_poly.pdbx_strand_id
1 'polypeptide(L)'
;MSEFGGTHQNRLKLRFVKPEGKISRRELLKLVLPRYEVIPFIEPALCRGNKECGLCLATCPLQAIKVEGDEVIIDTTLCTGCGACTVVCPPRAIVYPTFSLERLDKEMESSLLPQGTLLESRIIALICQNCLPTPDKDSASQFLLPPNVRGLKIPCLAMASPWLLLRAFDRGAQGLALIANRKCSVKLDPNIWQENVRFVQSLLECWQIEPQRIRAFAMADDFHKVVPELDQFAQEMAPLAPTPLGLAEPTVLPGDGVLLPALIKGLADKVGGSAKGAVVAGLVPFGKLEVGAQCSGCGLCVQNCPTEALTALSSAETGSYQLF
;
A
#
# COMPACT_ATOMS: atom_id res chain seq x y z
N MET A 1 28.64 17.16 5.32
CA MET A 1 28.39 16.23 4.20
C MET A 1 26.88 16.09 4.09
N SER A 2 26.27 16.54 2.99
CA SER A 2 24.82 16.64 2.86
C SER A 2 24.16 15.26 3.06
N GLU A 3 23.18 15.16 3.95
CA GLU A 3 22.38 13.94 4.22
C GLU A 3 21.72 13.33 2.96
N PHE A 4 21.77 14.01 1.81
CA PHE A 4 21.07 13.67 0.58
C PHE A 4 22.00 13.64 -0.65
N GLY A 5 23.24 13.15 -0.52
CA GLY A 5 24.16 13.00 -1.65
C GLY A 5 23.52 12.22 -2.81
N GLY A 6 23.36 12.87 -3.97
CA GLY A 6 22.82 12.26 -5.20
C GLY A 6 21.35 12.60 -5.55
N THR A 7 20.63 13.34 -4.70
CA THR A 7 19.21 13.67 -4.94
C THR A 7 19.07 15.08 -5.54
N HIS A 8 18.53 15.21 -6.76
CA HIS A 8 18.28 16.52 -7.40
C HIS A 8 17.31 17.38 -6.57
N GLN A 9 17.47 18.72 -6.62
CA GLN A 9 16.66 19.68 -5.84
C GLN A 9 15.15 19.55 -6.10
N ASN A 10 14.73 19.17 -7.30
CA ASN A 10 13.32 18.94 -7.63
C ASN A 10 12.71 17.69 -6.95
N ARG A 11 13.50 16.91 -6.20
CA ARG A 11 13.08 15.73 -5.43
C ARG A 11 13.08 15.98 -3.92
N LEU A 12 13.33 17.22 -3.50
CA LEU A 12 13.41 17.62 -2.11
C LEU A 12 12.36 18.71 -1.83
N LYS A 13 11.55 18.48 -0.80
CA LYS A 13 10.64 19.48 -0.26
C LYS A 13 11.28 20.19 0.93
N LEU A 14 11.22 21.51 0.94
CA LEU A 14 11.58 22.31 2.10
C LEU A 14 10.41 22.31 3.09
N ARG A 15 10.61 21.77 4.29
CA ARG A 15 9.63 21.80 5.37
C ARG A 15 10.13 22.65 6.53
N PHE A 16 9.25 23.56 6.96
CA PHE A 16 9.37 24.26 8.23
C PHE A 16 8.50 23.54 9.24
N VAL A 17 9.09 23.18 10.39
CA VAL A 17 8.31 22.58 11.48
C VAL A 17 7.54 23.72 12.15
N LYS A 18 6.23 23.75 11.95
CA LYS A 18 5.36 24.71 12.63
C LYS A 18 5.21 24.25 14.09
N PRO A 19 5.59 25.06 15.09
CA PRO A 19 5.37 24.71 16.47
C PRO A 19 3.87 24.64 16.78
N GLU A 20 3.48 23.62 17.53
CA GLU A 20 2.17 23.51 18.15
C GLU A 20 2.29 23.82 19.64
N GLY A 21 1.40 24.66 20.18
CA GLY A 21 1.40 25.04 21.59
C GLY A 21 2.40 26.15 21.96
N LYS A 22 2.64 26.31 23.28
CA LYS A 22 3.59 27.29 23.82
C LYS A 22 5.00 26.72 23.72
N ILE A 23 5.86 27.38 22.94
CA ILE A 23 7.27 27.01 22.80
C ILE A 23 8.18 28.09 23.41
N SER A 24 9.36 27.68 23.87
CA SER A 24 10.39 28.60 24.36
C SER A 24 11.10 29.32 23.22
N ARG A 25 11.68 30.50 23.51
CA ARG A 25 12.51 31.26 22.53
C ARG A 25 13.69 30.43 21.98
N ARG A 26 14.23 29.50 22.78
CA ARG A 26 15.32 28.59 22.38
C ARG A 26 14.83 27.48 21.43
N GLU A 27 13.60 27.02 21.59
CA GLU A 27 12.98 26.04 20.68
C GLU A 27 12.58 26.68 19.36
N LEU A 28 12.07 27.91 19.40
CA LEU A 28 11.77 28.67 18.18
C LEU A 28 13.00 28.73 17.26
N LEU A 29 14.17 29.09 17.81
CA LEU A 29 15.43 29.15 17.04
C LEU A 29 15.87 27.80 16.46
N LYS A 30 15.51 26.67 17.08
CA LYS A 30 15.80 25.33 16.55
C LYS A 30 14.81 24.89 15.46
N LEU A 31 13.60 25.46 15.44
CA LEU A 31 12.55 25.16 14.46
C LEU A 31 12.70 25.95 13.15
N VAL A 32 13.52 27.01 13.13
CA VAL A 32 13.79 27.81 11.93
C VAL A 32 14.71 27.08 10.93
N LEU A 33 15.35 25.98 11.33
CA LEU A 33 16.19 25.21 10.42
C LEU A 33 15.31 24.44 9.41
N PRO A 34 15.39 24.77 8.11
CA PRO A 34 14.61 24.06 7.09
C PRO A 34 15.08 22.60 7.02
N ARG A 35 14.13 21.67 7.05
CA ARG A 35 14.40 20.26 6.78
C ARG A 35 14.04 19.96 5.33
N TYR A 36 14.91 19.21 4.66
CA TYR A 36 14.60 18.66 3.35
C TYR A 36 13.93 17.30 3.53
N GLU A 37 12.73 17.14 2.98
CA GLU A 37 12.01 15.88 2.93
C GLU A 37 12.07 15.33 1.51
N VAL A 38 12.35 14.04 1.39
CA VAL A 38 12.31 13.36 0.10
C VAL A 38 10.86 13.07 -0.25
N ILE A 39 10.46 13.47 -1.46
CA ILE A 39 9.11 13.23 -1.99
C ILE A 39 9.18 12.38 -3.27
N PRO A 40 8.07 11.71 -3.65
CA PRO A 40 7.99 11.05 -4.94
C PRO A 40 8.15 12.04 -6.11
N PHE A 41 8.69 11.55 -7.23
CA PHE A 41 8.75 12.25 -8.50
C PHE A 41 8.26 11.33 -9.63
N ILE A 42 7.94 11.92 -10.79
CA ILE A 42 7.45 11.19 -11.97
C ILE A 42 8.61 11.09 -12.96
N GLU A 43 8.86 9.88 -13.46
CA GLU A 43 9.77 9.59 -14.56
C GLU A 43 8.99 9.74 -15.88
N PRO A 44 9.20 10.82 -16.66
CA PRO A 44 8.37 11.13 -17.82
C PRO A 44 8.41 10.03 -18.88
N ALA A 45 9.57 9.37 -19.05
CA ALA A 45 9.75 8.30 -20.04
C ALA A 45 8.85 7.08 -19.79
N LEU A 46 8.39 6.86 -18.56
CA LEU A 46 7.50 5.77 -18.18
C LEU A 46 6.03 6.23 -18.04
N CYS A 47 5.79 7.53 -17.96
CA CYS A 47 4.46 8.07 -17.72
C CYS A 47 3.64 8.06 -19.02
N ARG A 48 2.42 7.52 -18.96
CA ARG A 48 1.46 7.54 -20.10
C ARG A 48 0.73 8.89 -20.25
N GLY A 49 0.98 9.85 -19.36
CA GLY A 49 0.35 11.17 -19.38
C GLY A 49 -1.14 11.15 -19.02
N ASN A 50 -1.70 12.33 -18.75
CA ASN A 50 -3.10 12.45 -18.29
C ASN A 50 -4.15 12.13 -19.37
N LYS A 51 -3.78 12.22 -20.65
CA LYS A 51 -4.69 11.85 -21.76
C LYS A 51 -5.05 10.37 -21.73
N GLU A 52 -4.17 9.53 -21.20
CA GLU A 52 -4.33 8.07 -21.16
C GLU A 52 -4.51 7.53 -19.73
N CYS A 53 -4.01 8.22 -18.70
CA CYS A 53 -4.04 7.73 -17.32
C CYS A 53 -4.09 8.86 -16.27
N GLY A 54 -5.00 8.76 -15.30
CA GLY A 54 -5.20 9.76 -14.24
C GLY A 54 -5.21 9.21 -12.81
N LEU A 55 -4.82 7.95 -12.60
CA LEU A 55 -4.98 7.25 -11.32
C LEU A 55 -4.25 7.95 -10.15
N CYS A 56 -3.05 8.48 -10.41
CA CYS A 56 -2.28 9.17 -9.39
C CYS A 56 -2.89 10.52 -8.99
N LEU A 57 -3.57 11.21 -9.91
CA LEU A 57 -4.32 12.43 -9.63
C LEU A 57 -5.51 12.11 -8.72
N ALA A 58 -6.29 11.09 -9.08
CA ALA A 58 -7.48 10.68 -8.34
C ALA A 58 -7.16 10.18 -6.92
N THR A 59 -6.03 9.49 -6.72
CA THR A 59 -5.64 8.98 -5.39
C THR A 59 -5.03 10.04 -4.48
N CYS A 60 -4.54 11.17 -5.01
CA CYS A 60 -3.79 12.14 -4.22
C CYS A 60 -4.72 12.89 -3.25
N PRO A 61 -4.60 12.69 -1.92
CA PRO A 61 -5.53 13.28 -0.96
C PRO A 61 -5.39 14.81 -0.85
N LEU A 62 -4.25 15.34 -1.26
CA LEU A 62 -3.94 16.77 -1.23
C LEU A 62 -3.97 17.41 -2.61
N GLN A 63 -4.39 16.67 -3.65
CA GLN A 63 -4.43 17.14 -5.03
C GLN A 63 -3.10 17.79 -5.48
N ALA A 64 -1.99 17.23 -4.99
CA ALA A 64 -0.64 17.71 -5.28
C ALA A 64 -0.19 17.30 -6.69
N ILE A 65 -0.85 16.33 -7.33
CA ILE A 65 -0.50 15.87 -8.67
C ILE A 65 -1.38 16.60 -9.69
N LYS A 66 -0.75 17.29 -10.64
CA LYS A 66 -1.39 18.19 -11.60
C LYS A 66 -0.92 17.86 -13.02
N VAL A 67 -1.65 18.40 -13.99
CA VAL A 67 -1.30 18.31 -15.41
C VAL A 67 -0.85 19.69 -15.88
N GLU A 68 0.34 19.76 -16.47
CA GLU A 68 0.86 20.96 -17.10
C GLU A 68 1.22 20.64 -18.56
N GLY A 69 0.42 21.15 -19.49
CA GLY A 69 0.52 20.75 -20.89
C GLY A 69 0.19 19.27 -21.09
N ASP A 70 1.15 18.50 -21.59
CA ASP A 70 1.06 17.05 -21.76
C ASP A 70 1.71 16.25 -20.62
N GLU A 71 2.36 16.92 -19.66
CA GLU A 71 3.08 16.27 -18.57
C GLU A 71 2.26 16.22 -17.28
N VAL A 72 2.46 15.14 -16.51
CA VAL A 72 1.94 15.02 -15.14
C VAL A 72 3.06 15.39 -14.19
N ILE A 73 2.80 16.34 -13.30
CA ILE A 73 3.78 16.88 -12.35
C ILE A 73 3.31 16.75 -10.90
N ILE A 74 4.25 16.76 -9.96
CA ILE A 74 3.98 16.76 -8.53
C ILE A 74 4.34 18.13 -7.96
N ASP A 75 3.33 18.84 -7.46
CA ASP A 75 3.49 20.09 -6.71
C ASP A 75 4.17 19.79 -5.37
N THR A 76 5.45 20.13 -5.30
CA THR A 76 6.30 19.86 -4.13
C THR A 76 5.85 20.65 -2.89
N THR A 77 5.12 21.75 -3.07
CA THR A 77 4.61 22.56 -1.95
C THR A 77 3.44 21.86 -1.25
N LEU A 78 2.59 21.17 -2.01
CA LEU A 78 1.43 20.44 -1.49
C LEU A 78 1.77 19.00 -1.09
N CYS A 79 2.67 18.33 -1.82
CA CYS A 79 3.02 16.93 -1.58
C CYS A 79 3.59 16.72 -0.17
N THR A 80 3.07 15.74 0.57
CA THR A 80 3.55 15.38 1.92
C THR A 80 4.41 14.12 1.95
N GLY A 81 4.75 13.56 0.78
CA GLY A 81 5.49 12.30 0.72
C GLY A 81 4.68 11.09 1.24
N CYS A 82 3.35 11.12 1.19
CA CYS A 82 2.55 10.00 1.69
C CYS A 82 2.69 8.71 0.86
N GLY A 83 3.20 8.81 -0.38
CA GLY A 83 3.46 7.67 -1.26
C GLY A 83 2.23 6.99 -1.87
N ALA A 84 1.00 7.48 -1.65
CA ALA A 84 -0.21 6.86 -2.21
C ALA A 84 -0.17 6.69 -3.74
N CYS A 85 0.43 7.66 -4.43
CA CYS A 85 0.57 7.64 -5.88
C CYS A 85 1.50 6.53 -6.38
N THR A 86 2.48 6.10 -5.59
CA THR A 86 3.45 5.07 -6.01
C THR A 86 2.81 3.69 -6.14
N VAL A 87 1.79 3.40 -5.32
CA VAL A 87 1.13 2.09 -5.29
C VAL A 87 0.01 1.94 -6.32
N VAL A 88 -0.44 3.03 -6.94
CA VAL A 88 -1.52 3.02 -7.95
C VAL A 88 -1.03 3.20 -9.38
N CYS A 89 0.25 3.52 -9.61
CA CYS A 89 0.79 3.80 -10.94
C CYS A 89 1.14 2.50 -11.68
N PRO A 90 0.36 2.06 -12.68
CA PRO A 90 0.62 0.78 -13.37
C PRO A 90 1.97 0.73 -14.12
N PRO A 91 2.39 1.78 -14.87
CA PRO A 91 3.69 1.74 -15.54
C PRO A 91 4.87 2.02 -14.59
N ARG A 92 4.62 2.13 -13.27
CA ARG A 92 5.65 2.42 -12.25
C ARG A 92 6.46 3.68 -12.52
N ALA A 93 5.84 4.67 -13.18
CA ALA A 93 6.47 5.95 -13.49
C ALA A 93 6.74 6.81 -12.25
N ILE A 94 6.10 6.53 -11.10
CA ILE A 94 6.28 7.31 -9.88
C ILE A 94 7.35 6.68 -9.01
N VAL A 95 8.48 7.35 -8.90
CA VAL A 95 9.65 6.90 -8.13
C VAL A 95 9.69 7.61 -6.79
N TYR A 96 9.82 6.85 -5.71
CA TYR A 96 10.02 7.40 -4.37
C TYR A 96 11.43 7.02 -3.87
N PRO A 97 12.40 7.96 -3.82
CA PRO A 97 13.79 7.58 -3.53
C PRO A 97 14.02 6.87 -2.19
N THR A 98 13.24 7.18 -1.17
CA THR A 98 13.37 6.58 0.18
C THR A 98 12.50 5.34 0.38
N PHE A 99 11.69 4.96 -0.60
CA PHE A 99 10.72 3.88 -0.44
C PHE A 99 10.48 3.14 -1.77
N SER A 100 10.58 1.82 -1.76
CA SER A 100 10.17 1.00 -2.90
C SER A 100 9.38 -0.22 -2.45
N LEU A 101 8.45 -0.68 -3.30
CA LEU A 101 7.64 -1.86 -3.00
C LEU A 101 8.50 -3.11 -2.92
N GLU A 102 9.55 -3.20 -3.73
CA GLU A 102 10.50 -4.31 -3.74
C GLU A 102 11.28 -4.39 -2.43
N ARG A 103 11.68 -3.24 -1.87
CA ARG A 103 12.35 -3.19 -0.57
C ARG A 103 11.42 -3.63 0.54
N LEU A 104 10.18 -3.15 0.52
CA LEU A 104 9.17 -3.51 1.51
C LEU A 104 8.85 -5.02 1.44
N ASP A 105 8.77 -5.57 0.24
CA ASP A 105 8.55 -6.99 0.00
C ASP A 105 9.66 -7.89 0.57
N LYS A 106 10.92 -7.50 0.36
CA LYS A 106 12.08 -8.18 0.96
C LYS A 106 12.13 -8.02 2.49
N GLU A 107 11.71 -6.88 3.01
CA GLU A 107 11.64 -6.64 4.45
C GLU A 107 10.55 -7.50 5.11
N MET A 108 9.40 -7.67 4.44
CA MET A 108 8.36 -8.63 4.85
C MET A 108 8.91 -10.05 4.84
N GLU A 109 9.55 -10.48 3.76
CA GLU A 109 10.18 -11.80 3.65
C GLU A 109 11.14 -12.08 4.81
N SER A 110 12.11 -11.18 5.03
CA SER A 110 13.09 -11.29 6.11
C SER A 110 12.44 -11.35 7.50
N SER A 111 11.42 -10.51 7.72
CA SER A 111 10.68 -10.45 8.99
C SER A 111 9.87 -11.72 9.26
N LEU A 112 9.49 -12.44 8.21
CA LEU A 112 8.68 -13.64 8.25
C LEU A 112 9.53 -14.92 8.11
N LEU A 113 10.86 -14.84 8.05
CA LEU A 113 11.72 -16.03 8.04
C LEU A 113 11.62 -16.84 9.35
N PRO A 114 11.71 -18.18 9.30
CA PRO A 114 11.73 -19.01 10.49
C PRO A 114 12.96 -18.78 11.37
N GLN A 115 12.82 -17.89 12.37
CA GLN A 115 13.81 -17.73 13.44
C GLN A 115 13.41 -18.62 14.63
N GLY A 116 13.67 -19.92 14.50
CA GLY A 116 13.43 -20.92 15.56
C GLY A 116 12.00 -21.46 15.64
N THR A 117 11.81 -22.41 16.57
CA THR A 117 10.62 -23.26 16.74
C THR A 117 9.51 -22.66 17.62
N LEU A 118 9.70 -21.46 18.18
CA LEU A 118 8.87 -20.98 19.31
C LEU A 118 7.84 -19.90 18.96
N LEU A 119 7.80 -19.39 17.73
CA LEU A 119 6.84 -18.36 17.32
C LEU A 119 6.14 -18.80 16.03
N GLU A 120 5.08 -19.60 16.22
CA GLU A 120 4.31 -20.23 15.15
C GLU A 120 3.43 -19.20 14.39
N SER A 121 2.91 -18.17 15.07
CA SER A 121 2.14 -17.10 14.44
C SER A 121 2.94 -15.83 14.23
N ARG A 122 3.18 -15.45 12.98
CA ARG A 122 3.90 -14.21 12.65
C ARG A 122 2.93 -13.17 12.11
N ILE A 123 2.78 -12.09 12.87
CA ILE A 123 1.93 -10.96 12.51
C ILE A 123 2.79 -9.82 12.00
N ILE A 124 2.44 -9.26 10.85
CA ILE A 124 3.03 -8.00 10.38
C ILE A 124 2.18 -6.83 10.89
N ALA A 125 2.82 -5.81 11.44
CA ALA A 125 2.18 -4.55 11.82
C ALA A 125 2.70 -3.41 10.93
N LEU A 126 1.85 -2.86 10.06
CA LEU A 126 2.17 -1.68 9.24
C LEU A 126 2.05 -0.42 10.10
N ILE A 127 3.17 0.29 10.27
CA ILE A 127 3.27 1.48 11.13
C ILE A 127 3.47 2.73 10.28
N CYS A 128 2.51 3.65 10.37
CA CYS A 128 2.56 4.94 9.67
C CYS A 128 3.60 5.89 10.29
N GLN A 129 4.69 6.16 9.58
CA GLN A 129 5.73 7.08 10.06
C GLN A 129 5.21 8.51 10.26
N ASN A 130 4.33 8.99 9.38
CA ASN A 130 3.75 10.33 9.47
C ASN A 130 2.82 10.52 10.69
N CYS A 131 2.31 9.44 11.26
CA CYS A 131 1.39 9.48 12.40
C CYS A 131 2.04 9.12 13.73
N LEU A 132 3.30 8.67 13.72
CA LEU A 132 4.04 8.39 14.94
C LEU A 132 4.33 9.71 15.68
N PRO A 133 4.18 9.74 17.01
CA PRO A 133 4.61 10.88 17.80
C PRO A 133 6.11 11.13 17.57
N THR A 134 6.51 12.41 17.50
CA THR A 134 7.93 12.76 17.44
C THR A 134 8.62 12.22 18.68
N PRO A 135 9.80 11.58 18.56
CA PRO A 135 10.53 11.13 19.74
C PRO A 135 10.87 12.36 20.60
N ASP A 136 10.19 12.48 21.74
CA ASP A 136 10.61 13.43 22.77
C ASP A 136 12.03 13.07 23.21
N LYS A 137 12.83 14.10 23.48
CA LYS A 137 14.28 14.00 23.66
C LYS A 137 14.75 13.08 24.80
N ASP A 138 13.84 12.55 25.60
CA ASP A 138 14.12 11.68 26.75
C ASP A 138 13.61 10.24 26.59
N SER A 139 13.18 9.82 25.41
CA SER A 139 12.98 8.40 25.15
C SER A 139 13.36 8.02 23.72
N ALA A 140 14.48 7.31 23.63
CA ALA A 140 14.63 6.25 22.65
C ALA A 140 13.62 5.13 22.98
N SER A 141 12.32 5.45 22.98
CA SER A 141 11.25 4.47 23.16
C SER A 141 11.21 3.62 21.90
N GLN A 142 12.06 2.60 21.89
CA GLN A 142 11.82 1.43 21.07
C GLN A 142 10.44 0.93 21.47
N PHE A 143 9.46 1.10 20.58
CA PHE A 143 8.15 0.54 20.77
C PHE A 143 8.31 -0.98 20.89
N LEU A 144 8.17 -1.51 22.10
CA LEU A 144 8.23 -2.94 22.36
C LEU A 144 6.92 -3.55 21.87
N LEU A 145 6.97 -4.09 20.66
CA LEU A 145 5.88 -4.89 20.10
C LEU A 145 5.87 -6.28 20.75
N PRO A 146 4.70 -6.95 20.80
CA PRO A 146 4.64 -8.34 21.22
C PRO A 146 5.63 -9.22 20.42
N PRO A 147 6.19 -10.28 21.01
CA PRO A 147 7.28 -11.06 20.40
C PRO A 147 6.88 -11.76 19.09
N ASN A 148 5.60 -11.95 18.84
CA ASN A 148 5.04 -12.54 17.61
C ASN A 148 4.55 -11.48 16.59
N VAL A 149 4.70 -10.20 16.91
CA VAL A 149 4.38 -9.07 16.03
C VAL A 149 5.69 -8.46 15.49
N ARG A 150 5.74 -8.19 14.20
CA ARG A 150 6.87 -7.55 13.52
C ARG A 150 6.40 -6.22 12.92
N GLY A 151 6.97 -5.13 13.41
CA GLY A 151 6.64 -3.79 12.93
C GLY A 151 7.35 -3.46 11.63
N LEU A 152 6.59 -3.09 10.61
CA LEU A 152 7.07 -2.64 9.32
C LEU A 152 6.69 -1.18 9.12
N LYS A 153 7.68 -0.29 9.00
CA LYS A 153 7.43 1.15 8.92
C LYS A 153 7.18 1.56 7.46
N ILE A 154 6.04 2.20 7.21
CA ILE A 154 5.70 2.79 5.90
C ILE A 154 5.54 4.31 6.03
N PRO A 155 5.83 5.10 4.97
CA PRO A 155 5.67 6.56 5.00
C PRO A 155 4.29 6.99 5.49
N CYS A 156 3.25 6.36 4.94
CA CYS A 156 1.87 6.60 5.32
C CYS A 156 1.00 5.36 5.07
N LEU A 157 -0.08 5.20 5.85
CA LEU A 157 -1.13 4.21 5.55
C LEU A 157 -1.87 4.49 4.23
N ALA A 158 -1.71 5.66 3.62
CA ALA A 158 -2.17 5.89 2.26
C ALA A 158 -1.54 4.90 1.24
N MET A 159 -0.41 4.28 1.59
CA MET A 159 0.25 3.24 0.79
C MET A 159 -0.30 1.84 1.03
N ALA A 160 -1.19 1.65 2.00
CA ALA A 160 -1.81 0.37 2.33
C ALA A 160 -2.84 -0.04 1.26
N SER A 161 -2.37 -0.23 0.03
CA SER A 161 -3.16 -0.72 -1.09
C SER A 161 -3.51 -2.19 -0.90
N PRO A 162 -4.59 -2.69 -1.54
CA PRO A 162 -4.94 -4.11 -1.47
C PRO A 162 -3.78 -5.04 -1.86
N TRP A 163 -2.92 -4.61 -2.79
CA TRP A 163 -1.74 -5.38 -3.20
C TRP A 163 -0.78 -5.56 -2.02
N LEU A 164 -0.45 -4.49 -1.30
CA LEU A 164 0.48 -4.57 -0.18
C LEU A 164 -0.08 -5.44 0.95
N LEU A 165 -1.37 -5.30 1.24
CA LEU A 165 -2.05 -6.08 2.27
C LEU A 165 -2.07 -7.58 1.94
N LEU A 166 -2.40 -7.95 0.71
CA LEU A 166 -2.40 -9.34 0.25
C LEU A 166 -0.98 -9.91 0.15
N ARG A 167 0.00 -9.08 -0.22
CA ARG A 167 1.40 -9.52 -0.35
C ARG A 167 1.96 -9.96 1.00
N ALA A 168 1.55 -9.35 2.10
CA ALA A 168 1.94 -9.81 3.43
C ALA A 168 1.48 -11.27 3.69
N PHE A 169 0.26 -11.62 3.31
CA PHE A 169 -0.26 -13.00 3.43
C PHE A 169 0.44 -13.96 2.46
N ASP A 170 0.72 -13.52 1.23
CA ASP A 170 1.50 -14.29 0.25
C ASP A 170 2.92 -14.61 0.74
N ARG A 171 3.49 -13.74 1.59
CA ARG A 171 4.79 -13.94 2.26
C ARG A 171 4.69 -14.77 3.54
N GLY A 172 3.50 -15.24 3.90
CA GLY A 172 3.28 -16.12 5.05
C GLY A 172 2.92 -15.43 6.37
N ALA A 173 2.48 -14.17 6.33
CA ALA A 173 1.89 -13.56 7.52
C ALA A 173 0.62 -14.32 7.95
N GLN A 174 0.49 -14.62 9.25
CA GLN A 174 -0.71 -15.24 9.81
C GLN A 174 -1.78 -14.20 10.15
N GLY A 175 -1.34 -12.96 10.41
CA GLY A 175 -2.21 -11.80 10.59
C GLY A 175 -1.51 -10.51 10.18
N LEU A 176 -2.31 -9.49 9.91
CA LEU A 176 -1.86 -8.18 9.46
C LEU A 176 -2.56 -7.08 10.28
N ALA A 177 -1.77 -6.27 10.99
CA ALA A 177 -2.24 -5.14 11.76
C ALA A 177 -1.89 -3.83 11.04
N LEU A 178 -2.86 -2.92 10.90
CA LEU A 178 -2.63 -1.56 10.40
C LEU A 178 -2.71 -0.60 11.57
N ILE A 179 -1.62 0.10 11.90
CA ILE A 179 -1.60 1.03 13.03
C ILE A 179 -1.77 2.46 12.53
N ALA A 180 -2.96 3.03 12.76
CA ALA A 180 -3.35 4.37 12.35
C ALA A 180 -3.49 5.30 13.54
N ASN A 181 -3.19 6.59 13.40
CA ASN A 181 -3.58 7.60 14.39
C ASN A 181 -4.99 8.11 14.08
N ARG A 182 -5.80 8.31 15.12
CA ARG A 182 -7.13 8.97 15.00
C ARG A 182 -7.03 10.33 14.30
N LYS A 183 -5.94 11.07 14.53
CA LYS A 183 -5.64 12.33 13.86
C LYS A 183 -4.47 12.14 12.91
N CYS A 184 -4.77 12.09 11.62
CA CYS A 184 -3.75 11.95 10.59
C CYS A 184 -3.02 13.29 10.36
N SER A 185 -1.70 13.31 10.53
CA SER A 185 -0.85 14.48 10.28
C SER A 185 -0.92 14.99 8.84
N VAL A 186 -1.26 14.13 7.88
CA VAL A 186 -1.41 14.48 6.46
C VAL A 186 -2.87 14.67 6.04
N LYS A 187 -3.81 14.69 6.99
CA LYS A 187 -5.25 14.87 6.77
C LYS A 187 -5.84 13.88 5.76
N LEU A 188 -5.30 12.67 5.73
CA LEU A 188 -5.85 11.58 4.93
C LEU A 188 -7.22 11.19 5.48
N ASP A 189 -8.20 10.97 4.60
CA ASP A 189 -9.45 10.34 4.98
C ASP A 189 -9.17 8.89 5.44
N PRO A 190 -9.44 8.54 6.72
CA PRO A 190 -9.23 7.19 7.21
C PRO A 190 -10.03 6.14 6.43
N ASN A 191 -11.13 6.52 5.77
CA ASN A 191 -11.93 5.61 4.96
C ASN A 191 -11.10 4.95 3.86
N ILE A 192 -10.12 5.65 3.25
CA ILE A 192 -9.37 5.12 2.09
C ILE A 192 -8.71 3.76 2.41
N TRP A 193 -7.96 3.67 3.50
CA TRP A 193 -7.30 2.41 3.87
C TRP A 193 -8.26 1.45 4.58
N GLN A 194 -9.32 1.95 5.25
CA GLN A 194 -10.35 1.10 5.83
C GLN A 194 -11.13 0.32 4.77
N GLU A 195 -11.48 0.98 3.66
CA GLU A 195 -12.13 0.35 2.52
C GLU A 195 -11.22 -0.70 1.85
N ASN A 196 -9.89 -0.46 1.80
CA ASN A 196 -8.94 -1.48 1.35
C ASN A 196 -8.89 -2.69 2.30
N VAL A 197 -8.93 -2.46 3.62
CA VAL A 197 -9.02 -3.54 4.62
C VAL A 197 -10.30 -4.34 4.42
N ARG A 198 -11.46 -3.68 4.28
CA ARG A 198 -12.75 -4.36 4.03
C ARG A 198 -12.76 -5.16 2.74
N PHE A 199 -12.15 -4.63 1.67
CA PHE A 199 -11.97 -5.35 0.42
C PHE A 199 -11.17 -6.64 0.64
N VAL A 200 -10.04 -6.56 1.34
CA VAL A 200 -9.22 -7.74 1.64
C VAL A 200 -9.95 -8.73 2.56
N GLN A 201 -10.68 -8.26 3.57
CA GLN A 201 -11.51 -9.11 4.44
C GLN A 201 -12.53 -9.90 3.62
N SER A 202 -13.25 -9.22 2.72
CA SER A 202 -14.23 -9.85 1.83
C SER A 202 -13.60 -10.88 0.90
N LEU A 203 -12.37 -10.61 0.43
CA LEU A 203 -11.62 -11.54 -0.41
C LEU A 203 -11.16 -12.78 0.37
N LEU A 204 -10.67 -12.61 1.60
CA LEU A 204 -10.32 -13.72 2.49
C LEU A 204 -11.55 -14.59 2.78
N GLU A 205 -12.71 -13.97 3.03
CA GLU A 205 -13.96 -14.69 3.24
C GLU A 205 -14.37 -15.52 2.01
N CYS A 206 -14.24 -14.97 0.80
CA CYS A 206 -14.45 -15.71 -0.46
C CYS A 206 -13.50 -16.91 -0.61
N TRP A 207 -12.33 -16.85 0.02
CA TRP A 207 -11.34 -17.92 0.08
C TRP A 207 -11.49 -18.84 1.30
N GLN A 208 -12.57 -18.68 2.08
CA GLN A 208 -12.82 -19.42 3.32
C GLN A 208 -11.69 -19.25 4.35
N ILE A 209 -11.00 -18.12 4.31
CA ILE A 209 -9.99 -17.71 5.27
C ILE A 209 -10.63 -16.71 6.23
N GLU A 210 -10.28 -16.80 7.51
CA GLU A 210 -10.84 -15.96 8.56
C GLU A 210 -10.57 -14.46 8.28
N PRO A 211 -11.61 -13.63 8.06
CA PRO A 211 -11.44 -12.21 7.72
C PRO A 211 -10.83 -11.42 8.87
N GLN A 212 -10.98 -11.88 10.12
CA GLN A 212 -10.38 -11.23 11.28
C GLN A 212 -8.83 -11.24 11.27
N ARG A 213 -8.18 -11.99 10.36
CA ARG A 213 -6.71 -11.98 10.20
C ARG A 213 -6.14 -10.64 9.78
N ILE A 214 -6.96 -9.70 9.31
CA ILE A 214 -6.56 -8.33 9.06
C ILE A 214 -7.41 -7.37 9.91
N ARG A 215 -6.74 -6.48 10.66
CA ARG A 215 -7.41 -5.51 11.53
C ARG A 215 -6.66 -4.20 11.55
N ALA A 216 -7.41 -3.10 11.69
CA ALA A 216 -6.83 -1.79 11.92
C ALA A 216 -6.98 -1.39 13.39
N PHE A 217 -5.93 -0.76 13.91
CA PHE A 217 -5.79 -0.33 15.29
C PHE A 217 -5.58 1.17 15.32
N ALA A 218 -6.39 1.87 16.10
CA ALA A 218 -6.32 3.32 16.21
C ALA A 218 -5.49 3.71 17.42
N MET A 219 -4.24 4.11 17.19
CA MET A 219 -3.49 4.87 18.19
C MET A 219 -4.21 6.21 18.43
N ALA A 220 -4.40 6.56 19.70
CA ALA A 220 -4.77 7.93 20.07
C ALA A 220 -3.52 8.81 19.95
N ASP A 221 -3.03 9.34 21.07
CA ASP A 221 -1.80 10.15 21.10
C ASP A 221 -0.58 9.36 21.59
N ASP A 222 -0.76 8.07 21.93
CA ASP A 222 0.27 7.22 22.55
C ASP A 222 0.26 5.82 21.93
N PHE A 223 1.41 5.41 21.39
CA PHE A 223 1.61 4.11 20.76
C PHE A 223 1.53 2.96 21.77
N HIS A 224 1.92 3.18 23.03
CA HIS A 224 1.88 2.14 24.07
C HIS A 224 0.47 1.62 24.33
N LYS A 225 -0.56 2.43 24.06
CA LYS A 225 -1.96 2.02 24.20
C LYS A 225 -2.40 0.97 23.18
N VAL A 226 -1.70 0.88 22.05
CA VAL A 226 -2.00 -0.12 21.01
C VAL A 226 -1.34 -1.47 21.32
N VAL A 227 -0.30 -1.50 22.17
CA VAL A 227 0.43 -2.73 22.47
C VAL A 227 -0.46 -3.82 23.10
N PRO A 228 -1.32 -3.53 24.11
CA PRO A 228 -2.26 -4.52 24.63
C PRO A 228 -3.26 -5.03 23.59
N GLU A 229 -3.74 -4.16 22.70
CA GLU A 229 -4.67 -4.55 21.61
C GLU A 229 -3.98 -5.47 20.60
N LEU A 230 -2.69 -5.23 20.31
CA LEU A 230 -1.88 -6.11 19.46
C LEU A 230 -1.59 -7.44 20.12
N ASP A 231 -1.36 -7.46 21.44
CA ASP A 231 -1.16 -8.70 22.20
C ASP A 231 -2.44 -9.55 22.21
N GLN A 232 -3.60 -8.91 22.43
CA GLN A 232 -4.90 -9.59 22.29
C GLN A 232 -5.10 -10.14 20.88
N PHE A 233 -4.80 -9.35 19.84
CA PHE A 233 -4.88 -9.80 18.45
C PHE A 233 -3.95 -10.99 18.19
N ALA A 234 -2.74 -10.95 18.74
CA ALA A 234 -1.80 -12.05 18.72
C ALA A 234 -2.36 -13.35 19.33
N GLN A 235 -3.02 -13.24 20.49
CA GLN A 235 -3.66 -14.37 21.15
C GLN A 235 -4.85 -14.92 20.36
N GLU A 236 -5.62 -14.06 19.68
CA GLU A 236 -6.71 -14.47 18.78
C GLU A 236 -6.20 -15.25 17.55
N MET A 237 -5.00 -14.92 17.05
CA MET A 237 -4.41 -15.58 15.87
C MET A 237 -3.72 -16.91 16.21
N ALA A 238 -3.20 -17.05 17.43
CA ALA A 238 -2.46 -18.23 17.89
C ALA A 238 -3.19 -19.57 17.72
N PRO A 239 -4.51 -19.72 18.03
CA PRO A 239 -5.21 -20.99 17.86
C PRO A 239 -5.61 -21.29 16.41
N LEU A 240 -5.48 -20.32 15.49
CA LEU A 240 -5.88 -20.53 14.09
C LEU A 240 -4.83 -21.37 13.36
N ALA A 241 -5.28 -22.22 12.44
CA ALA A 241 -4.36 -22.90 11.53
C ALA A 241 -3.57 -21.87 10.69
N PRO A 242 -2.33 -22.19 10.27
CA PRO A 242 -1.59 -21.37 9.31
C PRO A 242 -2.40 -21.11 8.05
N THR A 243 -2.25 -19.93 7.47
CA THR A 243 -2.96 -19.58 6.23
C THR A 243 -2.44 -20.43 5.07
N PRO A 244 -3.30 -20.95 4.19
CA PRO A 244 -2.86 -21.71 3.02
C PRO A 244 -2.03 -20.85 2.05
N LEU A 245 -2.20 -19.53 2.10
CA LEU A 245 -1.49 -18.55 1.27
C LEU A 245 0.03 -18.55 1.50
N GLY A 246 0.46 -18.86 2.72
CA GLY A 246 1.86 -18.87 3.14
C GLY A 246 2.58 -20.22 3.07
N LEU A 247 1.85 -21.31 2.74
CA LEU A 247 2.42 -22.67 2.72
C LEU A 247 3.16 -23.01 1.43
N ALA A 248 2.81 -22.33 0.33
CA ALA A 248 3.43 -22.47 -0.97
C ALA A 248 4.43 -21.34 -1.24
N GLU A 249 5.30 -21.51 -2.24
CA GLU A 249 6.22 -20.46 -2.67
C GLU A 249 5.48 -19.14 -2.97
N PRO A 250 6.05 -17.97 -2.65
CA PRO A 250 5.43 -16.68 -2.93
C PRO A 250 5.08 -16.52 -4.41
N THR A 251 3.98 -15.83 -4.70
CA THR A 251 3.53 -15.61 -6.08
C THR A 251 4.60 -14.83 -6.85
N VAL A 252 5.04 -15.36 -8.00
CA VAL A 252 5.95 -14.64 -8.90
C VAL A 252 5.15 -13.53 -9.59
N LEU A 253 5.55 -12.29 -9.35
CA LEU A 253 4.90 -11.12 -9.91
C LEU A 253 5.60 -10.70 -11.21
N PRO A 254 4.85 -10.25 -12.22
CA PRO A 254 5.44 -9.72 -13.44
C PRO A 254 6.27 -8.45 -13.16
N GLY A 255 7.27 -8.19 -14.00
CA GLY A 255 8.11 -6.99 -13.90
C GLY A 255 7.37 -5.70 -14.27
N ASP A 256 6.33 -5.83 -15.08
CA ASP A 256 5.46 -4.82 -15.66
C ASP A 256 3.96 -5.17 -15.46
N GLY A 257 3.07 -4.18 -15.59
CA GLY A 257 1.61 -4.38 -15.54
C GLY A 257 0.95 -4.28 -14.17
N VAL A 258 -0.31 -4.75 -14.09
CA VAL A 258 -1.15 -4.61 -12.88
C VAL A 258 -0.84 -5.74 -11.89
N LEU A 259 -0.13 -5.40 -10.82
CA LEU A 259 0.36 -6.38 -9.84
C LEU A 259 -0.75 -7.04 -9.01
N LEU A 260 -1.85 -6.33 -8.78
CA LEU A 260 -2.92 -6.79 -7.91
C LEU A 260 -3.72 -7.98 -8.50
N PRO A 261 -4.24 -7.94 -9.73
CA PRO A 261 -4.87 -9.11 -10.36
C PRO A 261 -3.97 -10.34 -10.39
N ALA A 262 -2.69 -10.17 -10.76
CA ALA A 262 -1.72 -11.27 -10.80
C ALA A 262 -1.54 -11.91 -9.42
N LEU A 263 -1.43 -11.08 -8.37
CA LEU A 263 -1.35 -11.55 -6.99
C LEU A 263 -2.63 -12.26 -6.55
N ILE A 264 -3.81 -11.68 -6.81
CA ILE A 264 -5.10 -12.31 -6.46
C ILE A 264 -5.24 -13.67 -7.14
N LYS A 265 -4.88 -13.76 -8.43
CA LYS A 265 -4.92 -15.02 -9.17
C LYS A 265 -3.98 -16.05 -8.55
N GLY A 266 -2.72 -15.69 -8.32
CA GLY A 266 -1.75 -16.60 -7.70
C GLY A 266 -2.17 -17.05 -6.29
N LEU A 267 -2.75 -16.15 -5.49
CA LEU A 267 -3.30 -16.51 -4.18
C LEU A 267 -4.54 -17.41 -4.29
N ALA A 268 -5.45 -17.15 -5.23
CA ALA A 268 -6.61 -18.00 -5.47
C ALA A 268 -6.18 -19.43 -5.89
N ASP A 269 -5.17 -19.55 -6.75
CA ASP A 269 -4.62 -20.85 -7.17
C ASP A 269 -4.07 -21.65 -5.97
N LYS A 270 -3.48 -20.98 -4.96
CA LYS A 270 -3.00 -21.62 -3.72
C LYS A 270 -4.13 -22.13 -2.82
N VAL A 271 -5.27 -21.45 -2.80
CA VAL A 271 -6.45 -21.87 -2.02
C VAL A 271 -7.24 -22.97 -2.75
N GLY A 272 -7.03 -23.12 -4.05
CA GLY A 272 -7.77 -24.06 -4.90
C GLY A 272 -9.18 -23.56 -5.27
N GLY A 273 -9.96 -24.39 -5.96
CA GLY A 273 -11.29 -24.06 -6.51
C GLY A 273 -12.41 -23.73 -5.49
N SER A 274 -12.06 -23.48 -4.22
CA SER A 274 -12.98 -23.03 -3.16
C SER A 274 -13.23 -21.51 -3.19
N ALA A 275 -12.56 -20.77 -4.08
CA ALA A 275 -12.80 -19.34 -4.29
C ALA A 275 -14.15 -19.08 -4.98
N LYS A 276 -15.24 -19.12 -4.21
CA LYS A 276 -16.60 -18.81 -4.69
C LYS A 276 -17.16 -17.63 -3.93
N GLY A 277 -17.51 -16.57 -4.64
CA GLY A 277 -18.14 -15.39 -4.02
C GLY A 277 -18.04 -14.15 -4.90
N ALA A 278 -18.76 -13.11 -4.51
CA ALA A 278 -18.67 -11.79 -5.10
C ALA A 278 -18.21 -10.80 -4.03
N VAL A 279 -17.13 -10.07 -4.30
CA VAL A 279 -16.65 -9.01 -3.40
C VAL A 279 -17.43 -7.74 -3.71
N VAL A 280 -18.33 -7.35 -2.80
CA VAL A 280 -19.16 -6.14 -2.92
C VAL A 280 -18.88 -5.11 -1.81
N ALA A 281 -17.97 -5.43 -0.89
CA ALA A 281 -17.56 -4.56 0.20
C ALA A 281 -16.17 -3.97 -0.04
N GLY A 282 -15.96 -2.74 0.45
CA GLY A 282 -14.71 -2.03 0.24
C GLY A 282 -14.66 -1.21 -1.05
N LEU A 283 -13.51 -0.57 -1.27
CA LEU A 283 -13.16 0.05 -2.53
C LEU A 283 -12.63 -1.05 -3.45
N VAL A 284 -13.52 -1.63 -4.26
CA VAL A 284 -13.12 -2.64 -5.25
C VAL A 284 -12.19 -1.96 -6.27
N PRO A 285 -10.89 -2.32 -6.33
CA PRO A 285 -9.88 -1.59 -7.09
C PRO A 285 -9.87 -1.96 -8.58
N PHE A 286 -10.93 -2.63 -9.06
CA PHE A 286 -11.06 -3.09 -10.44
C PHE A 286 -12.10 -2.26 -11.18
N GLY A 287 -11.76 -1.86 -12.40
CA GLY A 287 -12.73 -1.27 -13.32
C GLY A 287 -13.72 -2.32 -13.80
N LYS A 288 -14.99 -1.92 -13.98
CA LYS A 288 -15.98 -2.73 -14.67
C LYS A 288 -15.91 -2.41 -16.16
N LEU A 289 -15.73 -3.43 -16.99
CA LEU A 289 -15.82 -3.30 -18.44
C LEU A 289 -17.22 -3.76 -18.88
N GLU A 290 -18.00 -2.87 -19.47
CA GLU A 290 -19.26 -3.22 -20.13
C GLU A 290 -19.07 -3.06 -21.64
N VAL A 291 -19.31 -4.13 -22.39
CA VAL A 291 -19.23 -4.12 -23.85
C VAL A 291 -20.65 -3.94 -24.39
N GLY A 292 -20.92 -2.76 -24.94
CA GLY A 292 -22.22 -2.46 -25.54
C GLY A 292 -22.44 -3.19 -26.86
N ALA A 293 -23.71 -3.29 -27.29
CA ALA A 293 -24.11 -3.96 -28.52
C ALA A 293 -23.51 -3.36 -29.81
N GLN A 294 -22.97 -2.14 -29.76
CA GLN A 294 -22.29 -1.49 -30.89
C GLN A 294 -20.80 -1.84 -31.00
N CYS A 295 -20.27 -2.68 -30.11
CA CYS A 295 -18.89 -3.15 -30.21
C CYS A 295 -18.69 -3.90 -31.53
N SER A 296 -17.82 -3.38 -32.39
CA SER A 296 -17.50 -4.00 -33.68
C SER A 296 -16.48 -5.13 -33.57
N GLY A 297 -15.93 -5.38 -32.37
CA GLY A 297 -14.86 -6.35 -32.17
C GLY A 297 -13.52 -5.94 -32.79
N CYS A 298 -13.32 -4.65 -33.14
CA CYS A 298 -12.12 -4.18 -33.84
C CYS A 298 -10.81 -4.30 -33.03
N GLY A 299 -10.90 -4.52 -31.71
CA GLY A 299 -9.73 -4.67 -30.85
C GLY A 299 -8.98 -3.38 -30.52
N LEU A 300 -9.48 -2.20 -30.92
CA LEU A 300 -8.85 -0.92 -30.55
C LEU A 300 -8.79 -0.71 -29.03
N CYS A 301 -9.76 -1.23 -28.28
CA CYS A 301 -9.73 -1.19 -26.81
C CYS A 301 -8.54 -1.96 -26.23
N VAL A 302 -8.15 -3.09 -26.84
CA VAL A 302 -6.96 -3.86 -26.49
C VAL A 302 -5.70 -3.05 -26.79
N GLN A 303 -5.62 -2.47 -27.99
CA GLN A 303 -4.45 -1.67 -28.42
C GLN A 303 -4.25 -0.40 -27.58
N ASN A 304 -5.34 0.23 -27.16
CA ASN A 304 -5.31 1.48 -26.40
C ASN A 304 -5.39 1.25 -24.88
N CYS A 305 -5.34 0.01 -24.39
CA CYS A 305 -5.35 -0.24 -22.96
C CYS A 305 -3.95 0.08 -22.40
N PRO A 306 -3.76 1.18 -21.66
CA PRO A 306 -2.43 1.62 -21.22
C PRO A 306 -1.79 0.67 -20.22
N THR A 307 -2.58 -0.22 -19.63
CA THR A 307 -2.15 -1.24 -18.67
C THR A 307 -2.07 -2.64 -19.29
N GLU A 308 -2.33 -2.78 -20.60
CA GLU A 308 -2.39 -4.07 -21.30
C GLU A 308 -3.36 -5.08 -20.63
N ALA A 309 -4.36 -4.57 -19.90
CA ALA A 309 -5.31 -5.39 -19.14
C ALA A 309 -6.35 -6.07 -20.03
N LEU A 310 -6.44 -5.67 -21.30
CA LEU A 310 -7.29 -6.29 -22.31
C LEU A 310 -6.40 -7.03 -23.30
N THR A 311 -6.78 -8.26 -23.67
CA THR A 311 -6.05 -9.08 -24.64
C THR A 311 -7.00 -9.53 -25.74
N ALA A 312 -6.54 -9.48 -26.99
CA ALA A 312 -7.27 -10.04 -28.11
C ALA A 312 -7.05 -11.56 -28.16
N LEU A 313 -8.11 -12.33 -27.95
CA LEU A 313 -8.07 -13.78 -28.16
C LEU A 313 -8.21 -14.05 -29.67
N SER A 314 -7.18 -14.64 -30.29
CA SER A 314 -7.24 -15.05 -31.70
C SER A 314 -7.80 -16.47 -31.82
N SER A 315 -8.53 -16.74 -32.90
CA SER A 315 -9.35 -17.94 -33.14
C SER A 315 -8.58 -19.27 -33.30
N ALA A 316 -7.32 -19.33 -32.89
CA ALA A 316 -6.54 -20.58 -32.87
C ALA A 316 -6.89 -21.46 -31.66
N GLU A 317 -7.50 -20.90 -30.61
CA GLU A 317 -8.15 -21.67 -29.56
C GLU A 317 -9.62 -21.85 -29.95
N THR A 318 -10.00 -23.07 -30.33
CA THR A 318 -11.38 -23.46 -30.66
C THR A 318 -12.28 -23.39 -29.41
N GLY A 319 -12.64 -22.18 -29.00
CA GLY A 319 -13.71 -21.92 -28.05
C GLY A 319 -14.88 -21.31 -28.81
N SER A 320 -15.94 -22.08 -29.03
CA SER A 320 -17.21 -21.55 -29.53
C SER A 320 -17.67 -20.36 -28.67
N TYR A 321 -18.02 -19.25 -29.30
CA TYR A 321 -18.61 -18.10 -28.60
C TYR A 321 -20.13 -18.25 -28.58
N GLN A 322 -20.73 -18.38 -27.40
CA GLN A 322 -22.17 -18.14 -27.23
C GLN A 322 -22.37 -16.66 -26.93
N LEU A 323 -23.05 -15.97 -27.85
CA LEU A 323 -23.53 -14.62 -27.66
C LEU A 323 -24.82 -14.71 -26.83
N PHE A 324 -24.73 -14.40 -25.53
CA PHE A 324 -25.88 -14.03 -24.70
C PHE A 324 -25.70 -12.59 -24.23
#